data_AF-A0A5C3N5F1-F1
#
_entry.id   AF-A0A5C3N5F1-F1
#
_cell.length_a   1.000
_cell.length_b   1.000
_cell.length_c   1.000
_cell.angle_alpha   90.00
_cell.angle_beta   90.00
_cell.angle_gamma   90.00
#
_symmetry.space_group_name_H-M   'P 1'
#
loop_
_entity.id
_entity.type
_entity.pdbx_description
1 polymer ?
#
loop_
_entity_poly.entity_id
_entity_poly.type
_entity_poly.pdbx_seq_one_letter_code
_entity_poly.pdbx_strand_id
1 'polypeptide(L)'
;MSSASRHKAPSHVRYSEGKGRGVFAERQIDAQTVLEISPVLLFTKDEYNAYGKHTVLDQYPLKWPDGRMALAQGLGSLFNHSDHPNVSYTADIETDSIRYTTTRAVAPDEELCIFYGHEQRFENTDGTPPAPSEPGTNEDGWGGLSEIEAEGMVNEGSGKDIFTFADGDPCDVIDEEDLPFERLKLFEDPEEETVDQVQTTKVWVVDLPDPRQTNAVLKWLKQTSFDTPLHSHLKRVRKLPSPPNTTSVLLSPHHDTQPPPPIPVLESPLSEPYVLDVPKTAALTLSSCKVKSSLWPTVYAPRRKGEPELWERGKVRWACDAMRRVVRAAREAEDNGELPIAAYVPIPYFASEDESTADDGLRRDFVASDTRKSLAHPLKHSVINVVRAIADHRASSSSETSDTRGELQKESTLTPGLAPTDALTAAPSRSNGMHYLLTSLTLFTTHEPCIMCSMALLHSRVKEVMYLYPMERTGGCGGAACLPRLEGVNHRFGIGVWKGGNKAKKGVGEEVDA
;
A
#
# COMPACT_ATOMS: atom_id res chain seq x y z
N MET A 1 -20.93 -23.32 -31.77
CA MET A 1 -20.29 -22.12 -32.35
C MET A 1 -18.85 -22.10 -31.87
N SER A 2 -17.90 -22.01 -32.81
CA SER A 2 -16.47 -22.30 -32.63
C SER A 2 -15.83 -21.49 -31.49
N SER A 3 -15.13 -22.18 -30.57
CA SER A 3 -14.31 -21.54 -29.54
C SER A 3 -13.08 -20.92 -30.21
N ALA A 4 -13.08 -19.61 -30.39
CA ALA A 4 -11.88 -18.87 -30.76
C ALA A 4 -10.91 -18.93 -29.57
N SER A 5 -9.98 -19.87 -29.63
CA SER A 5 -8.72 -19.84 -28.88
C SER A 5 -8.13 -18.43 -29.05
N ARG A 6 -8.14 -17.62 -27.99
CA ARG A 6 -7.48 -16.31 -27.97
C ARG A 6 -5.97 -16.54 -27.92
N HIS A 7 -5.38 -16.93 -29.05
CA HIS A 7 -3.94 -16.90 -29.22
C HIS A 7 -3.51 -15.44 -29.24
N LYS A 8 -3.13 -14.93 -28.06
CA LYS A 8 -2.47 -13.62 -27.92
C LYS A 8 -1.19 -13.66 -28.76
N ALA A 9 -1.02 -12.73 -29.69
CA ALA A 9 0.19 -12.69 -30.50
C ALA A 9 1.42 -12.48 -29.60
N PRO A 10 2.52 -13.21 -29.83
CA PRO A 10 3.71 -13.16 -28.99
C PRO A 10 4.38 -11.80 -29.11
N SER A 11 4.19 -10.98 -28.07
CA SER A 11 4.63 -9.61 -27.99
C SER A 11 4.93 -9.26 -26.54
N HIS A 12 5.91 -8.39 -26.33
CA HIS A 12 6.30 -7.92 -25.01
C HIS A 12 6.30 -6.39 -24.97
N VAL A 13 6.20 -5.82 -23.77
CA VAL A 13 6.19 -4.37 -23.57
C VAL A 13 7.58 -3.94 -23.09
N ARG A 14 8.18 -2.95 -23.76
CA ARG A 14 9.43 -2.31 -23.31
C ARG A 14 9.33 -0.80 -23.44
N TYR A 15 10.26 -0.09 -22.79
CA TYR A 15 10.38 1.34 -22.93
C TYR A 15 10.99 1.68 -24.31
N SER A 16 10.36 2.61 -25.01
CA SER A 16 10.85 3.25 -26.22
C SER A 16 11.20 4.70 -25.92
N GLU A 17 12.43 5.08 -26.21
CA GLU A 17 12.94 6.43 -26.01
C GLU A 17 12.05 7.46 -26.73
N GLY A 18 11.68 8.53 -26.03
CA GLY A 18 10.81 9.60 -26.54
C GLY A 18 9.32 9.26 -26.71
N LYS A 19 8.92 7.98 -26.62
CA LYS A 19 7.53 7.53 -26.84
C LYS A 19 6.89 6.83 -25.64
N GLY A 20 7.66 6.54 -24.58
CA GLY A 20 7.15 5.89 -23.38
C GLY A 20 7.13 4.36 -23.53
N ARG A 21 6.03 3.69 -23.22
CA ARG A 21 5.94 2.22 -23.32
C ARG A 21 5.42 1.85 -24.71
N GLY A 22 6.13 0.95 -25.40
CA GLY A 22 5.73 0.41 -26.70
C GLY A 22 5.55 -1.10 -26.66
N VAL A 23 4.83 -1.63 -27.65
CA VAL A 23 4.62 -3.08 -27.83
C VAL A 23 5.55 -3.58 -28.93
N PHE A 24 6.26 -4.67 -28.69
CA PHE A 24 7.26 -5.21 -29.61
C PHE A 24 6.99 -6.67 -29.92
N ALA A 25 7.25 -7.08 -31.16
CA ALA A 25 7.06 -8.46 -31.60
C ALA A 25 8.17 -9.38 -31.02
N GLU A 26 7.81 -10.48 -30.35
CA GLU A 26 8.82 -11.45 -29.85
C GLU A 26 9.34 -12.38 -30.95
N ARG A 27 8.55 -12.55 -32.01
CA ARG A 27 8.90 -13.31 -33.20
C ARG A 27 8.21 -12.68 -34.41
N GLN A 28 8.54 -13.17 -35.60
CA GLN A 28 7.88 -12.72 -36.82
C GLN A 28 6.36 -12.91 -36.72
N ILE A 29 5.61 -11.86 -37.08
CA ILE A 29 4.14 -11.85 -37.12
C ILE A 29 3.72 -11.66 -38.58
N ASP A 30 2.88 -12.55 -39.09
CA ASP A 30 2.39 -12.47 -40.46
C ASP A 30 1.42 -11.29 -40.64
N ALA A 31 1.32 -10.78 -41.87
CA ALA A 31 0.32 -9.78 -42.22
C ALA A 31 -1.11 -10.28 -41.92
N GLN A 32 -2.03 -9.36 -41.62
CA GLN A 32 -3.43 -9.67 -41.29
C GLN A 32 -3.64 -10.54 -40.04
N THR A 33 -2.66 -10.60 -39.13
CA THR A 33 -2.79 -11.25 -37.82
C THR A 33 -3.50 -10.33 -36.83
N VAL A 34 -4.53 -10.84 -36.14
CA VAL A 34 -5.17 -10.15 -35.02
C VAL A 34 -4.26 -10.23 -33.80
N LEU A 35 -3.78 -9.08 -33.35
CA LEU A 35 -2.87 -8.97 -32.21
C LEU A 35 -3.62 -8.97 -30.89
N GLU A 36 -4.66 -8.15 -30.80
CA GLU A 36 -5.41 -7.91 -29.57
C GLU A 36 -6.83 -7.44 -29.90
N ILE A 37 -7.77 -7.76 -29.01
CA ILE A 37 -9.10 -7.16 -28.96
C ILE A 37 -9.24 -6.52 -27.57
N SER A 38 -9.12 -5.20 -27.50
CA SER A 38 -9.18 -4.45 -26.25
C SER A 38 -10.60 -3.97 -25.99
N PRO A 39 -11.26 -4.39 -24.89
CA PRO A 39 -12.49 -3.74 -24.43
C PRO A 39 -12.24 -2.25 -24.18
N VAL A 40 -13.25 -1.40 -24.37
CA VAL A 40 -13.13 0.05 -24.13
C VAL A 40 -13.95 0.51 -22.94
N LEU A 41 -13.41 1.48 -22.19
CA LEU A 41 -14.17 2.33 -21.30
C LEU A 41 -14.69 3.53 -22.09
N LEU A 42 -16.01 3.67 -22.18
CA LEU A 42 -16.67 4.77 -22.88
C LEU A 42 -17.08 5.86 -21.89
N PHE A 43 -16.80 7.12 -22.24
CA PHE A 43 -17.24 8.29 -21.50
C PHE A 43 -17.72 9.38 -22.46
N THR A 44 -18.62 10.22 -21.98
CA THR A 44 -19.24 11.26 -22.81
C THR A 44 -18.22 12.33 -23.18
N LYS A 45 -18.51 13.04 -24.27
CA LYS A 45 -17.71 14.18 -24.71
C LYS A 45 -17.64 15.27 -23.63
N ASP A 46 -18.72 15.45 -22.86
CA ASP A 46 -18.79 16.46 -21.80
C ASP A 46 -17.94 16.06 -20.59
N GLU A 47 -17.99 14.78 -20.16
CA GLU A 47 -17.11 14.26 -19.10
C GLU A 47 -15.63 14.35 -19.48
N TYR A 48 -15.30 14.05 -20.74
CA TYR A 48 -13.93 14.24 -21.24
C TYR A 48 -13.54 15.71 -21.25
N ASN A 49 -14.42 16.60 -21.71
CA ASN A 49 -14.13 18.02 -21.78
C ASN A 49 -14.03 18.71 -20.43
N ALA A 50 -14.81 18.27 -19.44
CA ALA A 50 -14.79 18.83 -18.09
C ALA A 50 -13.65 18.27 -17.24
N TYR A 51 -13.27 17.01 -17.46
CA TYR A 51 -12.34 16.31 -16.58
C TYR A 51 -11.21 15.61 -17.35
N GLY A 52 -11.54 14.73 -18.30
CA GLY A 52 -10.57 13.84 -18.93
C GLY A 52 -9.40 14.55 -19.64
N LYS A 53 -9.70 15.61 -20.41
CA LYS A 53 -8.71 16.37 -21.19
C LYS A 53 -7.69 17.14 -20.33
N HIS A 54 -7.96 17.29 -19.05
CA HIS A 54 -7.11 18.00 -18.09
C HIS A 54 -6.20 17.05 -17.29
N THR A 55 -6.17 15.76 -17.66
CA THR A 55 -5.36 14.74 -16.99
C THR A 55 -4.40 14.08 -17.99
N VAL A 56 -3.51 13.21 -17.49
CA VAL A 56 -2.66 12.36 -18.35
C VAL A 56 -3.47 11.46 -19.29
N LEU A 57 -4.76 11.24 -18.98
CA LEU A 57 -5.68 10.54 -19.86
C LEU A 57 -6.06 11.36 -21.10
N ASP A 58 -5.59 12.59 -21.33
CA ASP A 58 -5.86 13.28 -22.59
C ASP A 58 -5.22 12.57 -23.80
N GLN A 59 -4.15 11.80 -23.55
CA GLN A 59 -3.27 11.26 -24.61
C GLN A 59 -3.67 9.86 -25.12
N TYR A 60 -4.64 9.21 -24.49
CA TYR A 60 -5.00 7.79 -24.72
C TYR A 60 -6.38 7.56 -25.36
N PRO A 61 -7.40 8.39 -25.12
CA PRO A 61 -8.75 8.16 -25.61
C PRO A 61 -8.86 8.36 -27.11
N LEU A 62 -9.53 7.41 -27.76
CA LEU A 62 -9.91 7.47 -29.16
C LEU A 62 -11.32 8.06 -29.27
N LYS A 63 -11.57 8.84 -30.32
CA LYS A 63 -12.93 9.27 -30.66
C LYS A 63 -13.75 8.04 -31.06
N TRP A 64 -14.85 7.78 -30.38
CA TRP A 64 -15.78 6.71 -30.69
C TRP A 64 -16.73 7.12 -31.82
N PRO A 65 -17.23 6.20 -32.66
CA PRO A 65 -18.05 6.55 -33.83
C PRO A 65 -19.31 7.37 -33.53
N ASP A 66 -19.87 7.27 -32.33
CA ASP A 66 -21.05 8.02 -31.89
C ASP A 66 -20.73 9.37 -31.21
N GLY A 67 -19.46 9.78 -31.21
CA GLY A 67 -19.00 11.05 -30.64
C GLY A 67 -18.57 10.99 -29.17
N ARG A 68 -18.67 9.82 -28.52
CA ARG A 68 -18.05 9.57 -27.21
C ARG A 68 -16.53 9.44 -27.32
N MET A 69 -15.87 9.37 -26.17
CA MET A 69 -14.44 9.07 -26.07
C MET A 69 -14.26 7.66 -25.48
N ALA A 70 -13.27 6.93 -25.98
CA ALA A 70 -13.05 5.52 -25.67
C ALA A 70 -11.61 5.27 -25.22
N LEU A 71 -11.43 4.74 -24.02
CA LEU A 71 -10.11 4.33 -23.50
C LEU A 71 -9.97 2.80 -23.62
N ALA A 72 -8.94 2.33 -24.32
CA ALA A 72 -8.70 0.89 -24.48
C ALA A 72 -8.11 0.27 -23.19
N GLN A 73 -8.76 -0.77 -22.65
CA GLN A 73 -8.36 -1.46 -21.40
C GLN A 73 -7.37 -2.62 -21.62
N GLY A 74 -6.74 -2.71 -22.80
CA GLY A 74 -5.77 -3.75 -23.16
C GLY A 74 -4.47 -3.16 -23.71
N LEU A 75 -3.81 -3.86 -24.64
CA LEU A 75 -2.60 -3.35 -25.31
C LEU A 75 -2.88 -2.14 -26.21
N GLY A 76 -4.14 -1.85 -26.51
CA GLY A 76 -4.53 -0.71 -27.36
C GLY A 76 -3.94 0.63 -26.95
N SER A 77 -3.85 0.88 -25.63
CA SER A 77 -3.29 2.10 -25.06
C SER A 77 -1.76 2.15 -25.04
N LEU A 78 -1.08 1.11 -25.55
CA LEU A 78 0.39 0.98 -25.56
C LEU A 78 0.98 0.96 -26.97
N PHE A 79 0.16 0.93 -28.02
CA PHE A 79 0.66 1.04 -29.39
C PHE A 79 1.04 2.49 -29.67
N ASN A 80 2.34 2.70 -29.87
CA ASN A 80 2.89 4.03 -30.17
C ASN A 80 2.54 4.49 -31.59
N HIS A 81 2.75 5.78 -31.83
CA HIS A 81 2.52 6.38 -33.12
C HIS A 81 3.67 6.14 -34.12
N SER A 82 3.30 5.92 -35.38
CA SER A 82 4.17 6.02 -36.55
C SER A 82 3.40 6.52 -37.77
N ASP A 83 4.04 7.33 -38.62
CA ASP A 83 3.53 7.71 -39.95
C ASP A 83 3.56 6.54 -40.95
N HIS A 84 4.26 5.45 -40.61
CA HIS A 84 4.32 4.20 -41.36
C HIS A 84 3.88 3.02 -40.47
N PRO A 85 2.61 3.00 -40.03
CA PRO A 85 2.12 2.02 -39.06
C PRO A 85 2.15 0.61 -39.64
N ASN A 86 2.56 -0.36 -38.83
CA ASN A 86 2.47 -1.79 -39.14
C ASN A 86 1.25 -2.45 -38.47
N VAL A 87 0.46 -1.70 -37.69
CA VAL A 87 -0.80 -2.12 -37.08
C VAL A 87 -1.94 -1.17 -37.46
N SER A 88 -3.08 -1.75 -37.82
CA SER A 88 -4.36 -1.05 -38.02
C SER A 88 -5.33 -1.40 -36.89
N TYR A 89 -6.29 -0.53 -36.61
CA TYR A 89 -7.32 -0.80 -35.61
C TYR A 89 -8.72 -0.56 -36.16
N THR A 90 -9.71 -1.26 -35.62
CA THR A 90 -11.12 -1.13 -35.99
C THR A 90 -11.99 -1.20 -34.74
N ALA A 91 -12.89 -0.24 -34.59
CA ALA A 91 -13.87 -0.22 -33.50
C ALA A 91 -15.03 -1.18 -33.81
N ASP A 92 -15.38 -2.01 -32.83
CA ASP A 92 -16.51 -2.93 -32.83
C ASP A 92 -17.53 -2.42 -31.81
N ILE A 93 -18.60 -1.81 -32.33
CA ILE A 93 -19.63 -1.12 -31.53
C ILE A 93 -20.54 -2.13 -30.82
N GLU A 94 -20.70 -3.34 -31.36
CA GLU A 94 -21.58 -4.36 -30.75
C GLU A 94 -20.98 -4.93 -29.47
N THR A 95 -19.65 -4.98 -29.40
CA THR A 95 -18.92 -5.58 -28.28
C THR A 95 -18.16 -4.58 -27.42
N ASP A 96 -18.32 -3.27 -27.68
CA ASP A 96 -17.57 -2.18 -27.06
C ASP A 96 -16.06 -2.50 -26.98
N SER A 97 -15.46 -2.81 -28.15
CA SER A 97 -14.06 -3.20 -28.22
C SER A 97 -13.34 -2.67 -29.45
N ILE A 98 -12.01 -2.63 -29.40
CA ILE A 98 -11.15 -2.25 -30.51
C ILE A 98 -10.28 -3.44 -30.88
N ARG A 99 -10.36 -3.86 -32.14
CA ARG A 99 -9.55 -4.93 -32.73
C ARG A 99 -8.31 -4.33 -33.40
N TYR A 100 -7.14 -4.87 -33.08
CA TYR A 100 -5.84 -4.47 -33.64
C TYR A 100 -5.29 -5.58 -34.55
N THR A 101 -4.98 -5.24 -35.79
CA THR A 101 -4.56 -6.19 -36.84
C THR A 101 -3.34 -5.67 -37.59
N THR A 102 -2.31 -6.51 -37.77
CA THR A 102 -1.11 -6.15 -38.53
C THR A 102 -1.42 -5.86 -40.00
N THR A 103 -0.89 -4.78 -40.57
CA THR A 103 -1.08 -4.41 -41.98
C THR A 103 -0.10 -5.11 -42.93
N ARG A 104 1.08 -5.45 -42.42
CA ARG A 104 2.15 -6.18 -43.11
C ARG A 104 2.83 -7.17 -42.16
N ALA A 105 3.74 -7.99 -42.68
CA ALA A 105 4.59 -8.81 -41.83
C ALA A 105 5.47 -7.91 -40.93
N VAL A 106 5.63 -8.30 -39.67
CA VAL A 106 6.40 -7.61 -38.63
C VAL A 106 7.57 -8.50 -38.23
N ALA A 107 8.78 -7.96 -38.24
CA ALA A 107 9.98 -8.69 -37.86
C ALA A 107 10.09 -8.87 -36.33
N PRO A 108 10.85 -9.86 -35.84
CA PRO A 108 11.21 -9.93 -34.42
C PRO A 108 11.83 -8.61 -33.94
N ASP A 109 11.51 -8.19 -32.72
CA ASP A 109 11.96 -6.96 -32.05
C ASP A 109 11.52 -5.64 -32.70
N GLU A 110 10.71 -5.69 -33.75
CA GLU A 110 10.09 -4.52 -34.38
C GLU A 110 8.94 -3.98 -33.50
N GLU A 111 8.86 -2.65 -33.39
CA GLU A 111 7.78 -1.98 -32.64
C GLU A 111 6.45 -2.04 -33.40
N LEU A 112 5.39 -2.43 -32.71
CA LEU A 112 4.02 -2.41 -33.21
C LEU A 112 3.45 -1.01 -33.02
N CYS A 113 3.21 -0.31 -34.12
CA CYS A 113 2.77 1.08 -34.14
C CYS A 113 1.44 1.25 -34.90
N ILE A 114 0.61 2.15 -34.41
CA ILE A 114 -0.64 2.58 -35.06
C ILE A 114 -0.54 4.04 -35.51
N PHE A 115 -1.46 4.45 -36.37
CA PHE A 115 -1.57 5.83 -36.82
C PHE A 115 -2.58 6.60 -35.96
N TYR A 116 -2.19 7.76 -35.42
CA TYR A 116 -3.04 8.58 -34.53
C TYR A 116 -3.87 9.65 -35.27
N GLY A 117 -3.61 9.89 -36.55
CA GLY A 117 -4.23 10.99 -37.32
C GLY A 117 -3.27 12.13 -37.64
N HIS A 118 -3.69 13.06 -38.50
CA HIS A 118 -2.89 14.20 -38.97
C HIS A 118 -2.95 15.45 -38.07
N GLU A 119 -3.70 15.42 -36.96
CA GLU A 119 -3.70 16.49 -35.94
C GLU A 119 -2.74 16.11 -34.80
N GLN A 120 -1.44 16.37 -34.97
CA GLN A 120 -0.43 16.02 -33.98
C GLN A 120 -0.47 16.95 -32.75
N ARG A 121 -0.52 16.36 -31.54
CA ARG A 121 -0.34 17.03 -30.23
C ARG A 121 1.06 16.82 -29.64
N PHE A 122 2.02 16.38 -30.46
CA PHE A 122 3.42 16.16 -30.05
C PHE A 122 4.36 16.79 -31.06
N GLU A 123 5.48 17.34 -30.58
CA GLU A 123 6.56 17.86 -31.43
C GLU A 123 7.37 16.71 -32.02
N ASN A 124 7.60 16.76 -33.33
CA ASN A 124 8.55 15.90 -34.01
C ASN A 124 9.97 16.34 -33.63
N THR A 125 10.83 15.41 -33.22
CA THR A 125 12.27 15.62 -33.17
C THR A 125 12.83 15.62 -34.58
N ASP A 126 12.65 16.72 -35.30
CA ASP A 126 13.53 17.13 -36.40
C ASP A 126 13.58 18.66 -36.38
N GLY A 127 14.76 19.18 -36.02
CA GLY A 127 14.93 20.54 -35.53
C GLY A 127 14.69 21.64 -36.57
N THR A 128 14.05 22.73 -36.12
CA THR A 128 14.40 24.15 -36.33
C THR A 128 13.47 24.98 -35.40
N PRO A 129 13.97 25.95 -34.61
CA PRO A 129 13.11 26.70 -33.67
C PRO A 129 12.43 27.92 -34.33
N PRO A 130 11.17 28.26 -33.99
CA PRO A 130 10.60 29.56 -34.34
C PRO A 130 10.73 30.60 -33.20
N ALA A 131 10.76 31.86 -33.62
CA ALA A 131 11.03 33.08 -32.86
C ALA A 131 9.81 33.62 -32.06
N PRO A 132 9.97 34.62 -31.17
CA PRO A 132 9.01 34.94 -30.11
C PRO A 132 7.90 35.90 -30.56
N SER A 133 6.73 35.79 -29.93
CA SER A 133 5.65 36.79 -30.00
C SER A 133 5.18 37.20 -28.61
N GLU A 134 5.09 38.52 -28.43
CA GLU A 134 4.83 39.28 -27.21
C GLU A 134 3.32 39.48 -26.89
N PRO A 135 2.93 40.12 -25.76
CA PRO A 135 1.90 39.63 -24.85
C PRO A 135 0.49 40.21 -25.06
N GLY A 136 -0.51 39.44 -24.63
CA GLY A 136 -1.92 39.84 -24.55
C GLY A 136 -2.42 39.79 -23.11
N THR A 137 -3.11 40.85 -22.72
CA THR A 137 -3.46 41.33 -21.38
C THR A 137 -4.71 40.70 -20.73
N ASN A 138 -4.66 40.62 -19.39
CA ASN A 138 -5.72 40.62 -18.37
C ASN A 138 -6.63 39.37 -18.30
N GLU A 139 -7.06 38.85 -17.15
CA GLU A 139 -7.46 39.54 -15.91
C GLU A 139 -7.50 38.55 -14.73
N ASP A 140 -6.53 38.63 -13.82
CA ASP A 140 -6.41 37.78 -12.64
C ASP A 140 -7.20 38.42 -11.48
N GLY A 141 -8.42 37.91 -11.29
CA GLY A 141 -9.25 38.17 -10.12
C GLY A 141 -8.70 37.47 -8.87
N TRP A 142 -7.62 37.99 -8.30
CA TRP A 142 -7.24 37.71 -6.91
C TRP A 142 -6.68 38.98 -6.27
N GLY A 143 -7.59 39.82 -5.81
CA GLY A 143 -7.25 40.98 -4.99
C GLY A 143 -6.74 40.56 -3.63
N GLY A 144 -5.64 41.17 -3.19
CA GLY A 144 -5.39 41.42 -1.77
C GLY A 144 -4.17 40.73 -1.17
N LEU A 145 -2.96 41.06 -1.63
CA LEU A 145 -1.76 41.04 -0.80
C LEU A 145 -0.98 42.33 -1.01
N SER A 146 -1.12 43.25 -0.06
CA SER A 146 -0.17 44.33 0.14
C SER A 146 0.01 44.52 1.65
N GLU A 147 1.29 44.53 2.04
CA GLU A 147 1.85 44.98 3.32
C GLU A 147 1.69 44.02 4.51
N ILE A 148 2.82 43.45 4.96
CA ILE A 148 3.58 43.97 6.11
C ILE A 148 4.92 43.20 6.22
N GLU A 149 5.97 43.97 5.95
CA GLU A 149 7.26 44.12 6.66
C GLU A 149 7.94 42.89 7.28
N ALA A 150 9.18 42.72 6.84
CA ALA A 150 10.19 41.87 7.42
C ALA A 150 10.83 42.54 8.64
N GLU A 151 10.27 42.43 9.84
CA GLU A 151 11.02 42.57 11.11
C GLU A 151 10.33 41.78 12.24
N GLY A 152 11.08 40.93 12.95
CA GLY A 152 10.58 40.31 14.19
C GLY A 152 11.16 38.93 14.54
N MET A 153 12.48 38.83 14.75
CA MET A 153 13.07 37.75 15.55
C MET A 153 13.36 38.25 16.97
N VAL A 154 13.07 37.38 17.96
CA VAL A 154 13.36 37.42 19.42
C VAL A 154 12.77 38.61 20.19
N ASN A 155 12.07 38.50 21.33
CA ASN A 155 11.97 37.57 22.46
C ASN A 155 10.65 37.99 23.21
N GLU A 156 9.83 37.18 23.89
CA GLU A 156 9.92 36.61 25.25
C GLU A 156 8.59 35.83 25.49
N GLY A 157 8.42 34.74 26.23
CA GLY A 157 9.23 34.14 27.29
C GLY A 157 8.82 32.67 27.55
N SER A 158 9.76 31.90 28.10
CA SER A 158 9.69 30.46 28.43
C SER A 158 9.66 29.47 27.26
N GLY A 159 10.48 29.69 26.22
CA GLY A 159 10.65 28.74 25.12
C GLY A 159 11.44 27.49 25.51
N LYS A 160 10.90 26.60 26.35
CA LYS A 160 11.39 25.22 26.40
C LYS A 160 11.07 24.58 25.05
N ASP A 161 12.10 24.13 24.35
CA ASP A 161 11.94 23.30 23.16
C ASP A 161 11.00 22.14 23.51
N ILE A 162 9.88 22.00 22.77
CA ILE A 162 8.83 20.99 23.00
C ILE A 162 9.34 19.55 22.82
N PHE A 163 10.57 19.41 22.34
CA PHE A 163 11.29 18.16 22.20
C PHE A 163 12.34 17.95 23.31
N THR A 164 12.40 18.80 24.33
CA THR A 164 13.30 18.58 25.48
C THR A 164 12.68 17.57 26.44
N PHE A 165 13.39 16.47 26.69
CA PHE A 165 13.00 15.46 27.68
C PHE A 165 14.00 15.42 28.84
N ALA A 166 13.52 15.10 30.04
CA ALA A 166 14.32 15.18 31.26
C ALA A 166 15.55 14.26 31.24
N ASP A 167 16.63 14.73 31.88
CA ASP A 167 17.83 13.94 32.07
C ASP A 167 17.65 12.78 33.06
N GLY A 168 18.35 11.67 32.83
CA GLY A 168 18.25 10.46 33.65
C GLY A 168 18.90 9.25 32.99
N ASP A 169 18.73 8.07 33.59
CA ASP A 169 19.24 6.81 33.05
C ASP A 169 18.50 6.47 31.75
N PRO A 170 19.20 6.24 30.62
CA PRO A 170 18.59 5.82 29.36
C PRO A 170 17.70 4.58 29.47
N CYS A 171 17.95 3.67 30.42
CA CYS A 171 17.22 2.43 30.58
C CYS A 171 15.94 2.56 31.43
N ASP A 172 15.69 3.74 32.01
CA ASP A 172 14.48 3.99 32.79
C ASP A 172 13.23 3.83 31.92
N VAL A 173 12.32 2.95 32.32
CA VAL A 173 11.00 2.85 31.69
C VAL A 173 10.17 4.08 32.05
N ILE A 174 9.62 4.74 31.04
CA ILE A 174 8.80 5.94 31.19
C ILE A 174 7.31 5.55 31.17
N ASP A 175 6.56 6.04 32.15
CA ASP A 175 5.12 5.85 32.24
C ASP A 175 4.38 6.54 31.07
N GLU A 176 3.24 5.98 30.65
CA GLU A 176 2.52 6.42 29.45
C GLU A 176 2.07 7.89 29.54
N GLU A 177 1.74 8.37 30.75
CA GLU A 177 1.34 9.75 31.02
C GLU A 177 2.48 10.77 30.83
N ASP A 178 3.72 10.35 31.07
CA ASP A 178 4.93 11.18 30.98
C ASP A 178 5.54 11.20 29.57
N LEU A 179 5.04 10.37 28.64
CA LEU A 179 5.51 10.39 27.26
C LEU A 179 5.21 11.76 26.59
N PRO A 180 6.10 12.25 25.70
CA PRO A 180 5.90 13.53 25.01
C PRO A 180 4.86 13.47 23.89
N PHE A 181 4.20 12.33 23.71
CA PHE A 181 3.12 12.10 22.74
C PHE A 181 2.02 11.27 23.38
N GLU A 182 0.82 11.35 22.81
CA GLU A 182 -0.33 10.53 23.18
C GLU A 182 -0.54 9.46 22.12
N ARG A 183 -0.76 8.20 22.53
CA ARG A 183 -1.03 7.12 21.59
C ARG A 183 -2.50 7.09 21.24
N LEU A 184 -2.81 7.06 19.94
CA LEU A 184 -4.18 6.87 19.50
C LEU A 184 -4.58 5.42 19.72
N LYS A 185 -5.58 5.19 20.58
CA LYS A 185 -6.17 3.86 20.78
C LYS A 185 -7.03 3.52 19.55
N LEU A 186 -6.55 2.60 18.71
CA LEU A 186 -7.25 2.16 17.50
C LEU A 186 -8.52 1.35 17.80
N PHE A 187 -8.55 0.66 18.94
CA PHE A 187 -9.69 -0.12 19.40
C PHE A 187 -9.98 0.23 20.86
N GLU A 188 -11.26 0.44 21.15
CA GLU A 188 -11.76 0.37 22.51
C GLU A 188 -11.93 -1.10 22.84
N ASP A 189 -11.22 -1.58 23.86
CA ASP A 189 -11.41 -2.93 24.37
C ASP A 189 -12.42 -2.83 25.51
N PRO A 190 -13.72 -3.11 25.28
CA PRO A 190 -14.65 -3.24 26.37
C PRO A 190 -14.16 -4.36 27.30
N GLU A 191 -14.23 -4.12 28.60
CA GLU A 191 -14.02 -5.16 29.59
C GLU A 191 -15.19 -6.14 29.52
N GLU A 192 -15.09 -7.13 28.63
CA GLU A 192 -16.11 -8.16 28.42
C GLU A 192 -15.96 -9.25 29.50
N GLU A 193 -16.41 -8.93 30.71
CA GLU A 193 -16.32 -9.81 31.90
C GLU A 193 -17.61 -10.61 32.16
N THR A 194 -18.73 -10.24 31.53
CA THR A 194 -20.02 -10.97 31.61
C THR A 194 -20.54 -11.34 30.22
N VAL A 195 -21.44 -12.34 30.14
CA VAL A 195 -21.93 -12.89 28.85
C VAL A 195 -22.69 -11.83 28.04
N ASP A 196 -23.43 -10.96 28.73
CA ASP A 196 -24.19 -9.83 28.19
C ASP A 196 -23.29 -8.70 27.66
N GLN A 197 -22.04 -8.61 28.12
CA GLN A 197 -21.06 -7.65 27.62
C GLN A 197 -20.32 -8.15 26.37
N VAL A 198 -20.34 -9.46 26.08
CA VAL A 198 -19.59 -10.02 24.96
C VAL A 198 -20.19 -9.55 23.64
N GLN A 199 -19.41 -8.80 22.86
CA GLN A 199 -19.81 -8.46 21.50
C GLN A 199 -19.75 -9.71 20.61
N THR A 200 -20.82 -9.97 19.88
CA THR A 200 -20.93 -11.13 19.00
C THR A 200 -20.98 -10.76 17.52
N THR A 201 -20.64 -11.72 16.68
CA THR A 201 -20.81 -11.68 15.22
C THR A 201 -21.39 -13.00 14.75
N LYS A 202 -22.13 -12.98 13.63
CA LYS A 202 -22.77 -14.17 13.06
C LYS A 202 -21.80 -14.93 12.16
N VAL A 203 -21.76 -16.25 12.31
CA VAL A 203 -20.96 -17.16 11.48
C VAL A 203 -21.75 -18.37 11.04
N TRP A 204 -21.37 -18.93 9.90
CA TRP A 204 -21.84 -20.24 9.45
C TRP A 204 -21.10 -21.36 10.17
N VAL A 205 -21.86 -22.32 10.69
CA VAL A 205 -21.38 -23.51 11.40
C VAL A 205 -22.01 -24.75 10.77
N VAL A 206 -21.26 -25.85 10.73
CA VAL A 206 -21.79 -27.16 10.35
C VAL A 206 -21.50 -28.18 11.43
N ASP A 207 -22.47 -29.03 11.72
CA ASP A 207 -22.31 -30.16 12.63
C ASP A 207 -21.88 -31.41 11.88
N LEU A 208 -20.90 -32.10 12.45
CA LEU A 208 -20.35 -33.36 11.97
C LEU A 208 -20.78 -34.47 12.94
N PRO A 209 -21.74 -35.33 12.56
CA PRO A 209 -22.13 -36.49 13.36
C PRO A 209 -20.99 -37.51 13.55
N ASP A 210 -20.05 -37.56 12.61
CA ASP A 210 -18.84 -38.38 12.67
C ASP A 210 -17.57 -37.51 12.76
N PRO A 211 -16.88 -37.46 13.92
CA PRO A 211 -15.67 -36.67 14.11
C PRO A 211 -14.49 -37.08 13.22
N ARG A 212 -14.50 -38.28 12.62
CA ARG A 212 -13.42 -38.72 11.71
C ARG A 212 -13.31 -37.83 10.48
N GLN A 213 -14.39 -37.15 10.13
CA GLN A 213 -14.50 -36.28 8.97
C GLN A 213 -14.01 -34.84 9.23
N THR A 214 -13.67 -34.47 10.47
CA THR A 214 -13.19 -33.12 10.81
C THR A 214 -11.98 -32.69 9.99
N ASN A 215 -10.99 -33.57 9.79
CA ASN A 215 -9.80 -33.24 9.01
C ASN A 215 -10.12 -33.02 7.51
N ALA A 216 -11.11 -33.73 6.96
CA ALA A 216 -11.54 -33.55 5.58
C ALA A 216 -12.19 -32.17 5.39
N VAL A 217 -13.07 -31.76 6.32
CA VAL A 217 -13.70 -30.43 6.32
C VAL A 217 -12.67 -29.32 6.51
N LEU A 218 -11.72 -29.47 7.43
CA LEU A 218 -10.64 -28.48 7.63
C LEU A 218 -9.73 -28.36 6.40
N LYS A 219 -9.42 -29.46 5.71
CA LYS A 219 -8.65 -29.44 4.47
C LYS A 219 -9.42 -28.74 3.36
N TRP A 220 -10.72 -29.01 3.23
CA TRP A 220 -11.60 -28.34 2.29
C TRP A 220 -11.71 -26.83 2.59
N LEU A 221 -11.83 -26.42 3.86
CA LEU A 221 -11.83 -25.01 4.25
C LEU A 221 -10.55 -24.28 3.83
N LYS A 222 -9.38 -24.93 3.97
CA LYS A 222 -8.10 -24.35 3.51
C LYS A 222 -7.98 -24.23 1.99
N GLN A 223 -8.70 -25.06 1.24
CA GLN A 223 -8.74 -25.03 -0.22
C GLN A 223 -9.77 -24.03 -0.77
N THR A 224 -10.66 -23.53 0.10
CA THR A 224 -11.66 -22.51 -0.23
C THR A 224 -11.24 -21.16 0.34
N SER A 225 -11.81 -20.08 -0.17
CA SER A 225 -11.56 -18.72 0.34
C SER A 225 -12.35 -18.39 1.62
N PHE A 226 -12.78 -19.41 2.37
CA PHE A 226 -13.58 -19.24 3.61
C PHE A 226 -12.71 -19.06 4.86
N ASP A 227 -11.41 -19.34 4.78
CA ASP A 227 -10.45 -19.08 5.86
C ASP A 227 -10.05 -17.60 5.90
N THR A 228 -10.85 -16.77 6.56
CA THR A 228 -10.57 -15.34 6.75
C THR A 228 -9.84 -15.06 8.06
N PRO A 229 -8.95 -14.03 8.12
CA PRO A 229 -8.27 -13.62 9.36
C PRO A 229 -9.20 -13.13 10.47
N LEU A 230 -10.44 -12.77 10.11
CA LEU A 230 -11.44 -12.13 10.99
C LEU A 230 -11.79 -12.98 12.23
N HIS A 231 -11.67 -14.31 12.14
CA HIS A 231 -12.01 -15.26 13.21
C HIS A 231 -10.81 -16.10 13.67
N SER A 232 -9.58 -15.61 13.45
CA SER A 232 -8.35 -16.31 13.85
C SER A 232 -8.21 -16.52 15.37
N HIS A 233 -8.92 -15.73 16.18
CA HIS A 233 -9.00 -15.89 17.63
C HIS A 233 -9.94 -17.02 18.08
N LEU A 234 -10.81 -17.52 17.20
CA LEU A 234 -11.74 -18.61 17.50
C LEU A 234 -11.13 -19.96 17.13
N LYS A 235 -11.34 -20.98 17.95
CA LYS A 235 -11.00 -22.35 17.56
C LYS A 235 -11.97 -22.80 16.47
N ARG A 236 -11.44 -23.39 15.41
CA ARG A 236 -12.26 -23.83 14.26
C ARG A 236 -13.21 -24.99 14.59
N VAL A 237 -12.97 -25.71 15.68
CA VAL A 237 -13.68 -26.95 16.01
C VAL A 237 -14.17 -26.90 17.46
N ARG A 238 -15.43 -27.29 17.68
CA ARG A 238 -16.06 -27.45 18.99
C ARG A 238 -16.69 -28.84 19.10
N LYS A 239 -16.42 -29.56 20.20
CA LYS A 239 -17.12 -30.81 20.50
C LYS A 239 -18.45 -30.49 21.19
N LEU A 240 -19.54 -31.06 20.70
CA LEU A 240 -20.86 -30.95 21.31
C LEU A 240 -21.04 -32.06 22.36
N PRO A 241 -21.60 -31.74 23.54
CA PRO A 241 -21.90 -32.75 24.55
C PRO A 241 -23.15 -33.58 24.20
N SER A 242 -24.07 -33.02 23.40
CA SER A 242 -25.28 -33.69 22.91
C SER A 242 -25.62 -33.15 21.52
N PRO A 243 -25.79 -34.00 20.49
CA PRO A 243 -25.69 -35.47 20.51
C PRO A 243 -24.25 -35.95 20.78
N PRO A 244 -24.06 -37.09 21.47
CA PRO A 244 -22.73 -37.59 21.80
C PRO A 244 -21.93 -37.86 20.52
N ASN A 245 -20.64 -37.54 20.57
CA ASN A 245 -19.71 -37.69 19.44
C ASN A 245 -19.98 -36.74 18.26
N THR A 246 -20.73 -35.66 18.43
CA THR A 246 -20.92 -34.63 17.38
C THR A 246 -19.88 -33.53 17.50
N THR A 247 -19.34 -33.06 16.38
CA THR A 247 -18.35 -31.98 16.32
C THR A 247 -18.83 -30.86 15.40
N SER A 248 -18.93 -29.64 15.91
CA SER A 248 -19.24 -28.46 15.10
C SER A 248 -17.96 -27.85 14.52
N VAL A 249 -18.02 -27.43 13.25
CA VAL A 249 -16.93 -26.73 12.56
C VAL A 249 -17.41 -25.34 12.12
N LEU A 250 -16.63 -24.31 12.45
CA LEU A 250 -16.86 -22.94 12.01
C LEU A 250 -16.39 -22.77 10.56
N LEU A 251 -17.30 -22.36 9.68
CA LEU A 251 -17.08 -22.25 8.23
C LEU A 251 -16.60 -20.85 7.83
N SER A 252 -17.49 -19.87 7.83
CA SER A 252 -17.24 -18.52 7.29
C SER A 252 -18.06 -17.45 8.04
N PRO A 253 -17.73 -16.16 7.89
CA PRO A 253 -18.62 -15.07 8.30
C PRO A 253 -20.00 -15.20 7.62
N HIS A 254 -21.05 -14.81 8.33
CA HIS A 254 -22.42 -14.73 7.79
C HIS A 254 -22.74 -13.29 7.35
N HIS A 255 -23.33 -13.15 6.16
CA HIS A 255 -23.93 -11.91 5.67
C HIS A 255 -25.39 -12.18 5.33
N ASP A 256 -26.31 -11.28 5.71
CA ASP A 256 -27.77 -11.51 5.60
C ASP A 256 -28.28 -11.79 4.17
N THR A 257 -27.48 -11.47 3.15
CA THR A 257 -27.80 -11.68 1.73
C THR A 257 -27.18 -12.94 1.12
N GLN A 258 -26.38 -13.71 1.88
CA GLN A 258 -25.67 -14.88 1.36
C GLN A 258 -26.41 -16.20 1.66
N PRO A 259 -26.53 -17.11 0.67
CA PRO A 259 -27.01 -18.46 0.91
C PRO A 259 -26.01 -19.26 1.77
N PRO A 260 -26.43 -20.38 2.38
CA PRO A 260 -25.53 -21.25 3.11
C PRO A 260 -24.35 -21.69 2.24
N PRO A 261 -23.12 -21.70 2.78
CA PRO A 261 -21.95 -22.07 2.02
C PRO A 261 -22.06 -23.52 1.53
N PRO A 262 -21.58 -23.83 0.32
CA PRO A 262 -21.59 -25.19 -0.19
C PRO A 262 -20.76 -26.07 0.73
N ILE A 263 -21.29 -27.22 1.15
CA ILE A 263 -20.58 -28.19 1.98
C ILE A 263 -19.91 -29.27 1.12
N PRO A 264 -18.75 -29.81 1.52
CA PRO A 264 -18.11 -30.89 0.78
C PRO A 264 -18.96 -32.17 0.85
N VAL A 265 -19.04 -32.89 -0.28
CA VAL A 265 -19.62 -34.24 -0.28
C VAL A 265 -18.61 -35.19 0.35
N LEU A 266 -18.97 -35.73 1.51
CA LEU A 266 -18.14 -36.66 2.28
C LEU A 266 -18.81 -38.03 2.42
N GLU A 267 -18.08 -38.99 3.01
CA GLU A 267 -18.51 -40.39 3.17
C GLU A 267 -19.79 -40.55 4.01
N SER A 268 -20.08 -39.61 4.92
CA SER A 268 -21.37 -39.54 5.60
C SER A 268 -22.02 -38.17 5.37
N PRO A 269 -23.35 -38.11 5.28
CA PRO A 269 -24.04 -36.84 5.08
C PRO A 269 -23.78 -35.92 6.27
N LEU A 270 -23.37 -34.68 5.95
CA LEU A 270 -23.23 -33.61 6.94
C LEU A 270 -24.59 -33.00 7.24
N SER A 271 -24.74 -32.43 8.44
CA SER A 271 -25.91 -31.62 8.76
C SER A 271 -25.95 -30.36 7.89
N GLU A 272 -27.14 -29.76 7.74
CA GLU A 272 -27.26 -28.47 7.06
C GLU A 272 -26.52 -27.36 7.85
N PRO A 273 -25.77 -26.47 7.17
CA PRO A 273 -25.15 -25.34 7.82
C PRO A 273 -26.18 -24.43 8.48
N TYR A 274 -25.86 -23.92 9.66
CA TYR A 274 -26.70 -23.00 10.40
C TYR A 274 -25.89 -21.81 10.92
N VAL A 275 -26.59 -20.75 11.32
CA VAL A 275 -25.97 -19.50 11.78
C VAL A 275 -25.89 -19.49 13.30
N LEU A 276 -24.75 -19.07 13.83
CA LEU A 276 -24.52 -18.95 15.26
C LEU A 276 -23.80 -17.63 15.59
N ASP A 277 -24.14 -17.06 16.74
CA ASP A 277 -23.41 -15.92 17.31
C ASP A 277 -22.15 -16.39 18.03
N VAL A 278 -21.01 -15.81 17.66
CA VAL A 278 -19.69 -16.10 18.25
C VAL A 278 -18.99 -14.82 18.70
N PRO A 279 -18.06 -14.88 19.66
CA PRO A 279 -17.34 -13.70 20.12
C PRO A 279 -16.60 -12.96 18.99
N LYS A 280 -16.82 -11.65 18.88
CA LYS A 280 -16.20 -10.79 17.85
C LYS A 280 -14.70 -10.61 18.08
N THR A 281 -14.24 -10.58 19.33
CA THR A 281 -12.86 -10.26 19.72
C THR A 281 -12.22 -11.38 20.55
N ALA A 282 -10.88 -11.43 20.57
CA ALA A 282 -10.11 -12.38 21.38
C ALA A 282 -10.33 -12.18 22.89
N ALA A 283 -10.03 -13.22 23.67
CA ALA A 283 -10.10 -13.14 25.12
C ALA A 283 -8.79 -12.60 25.72
N LEU A 284 -8.86 -11.45 26.39
CA LEU A 284 -7.68 -10.75 26.95
C LEU A 284 -7.39 -11.13 28.40
N THR A 285 -8.42 -11.53 29.15
CA THR A 285 -8.31 -12.02 30.53
C THR A 285 -8.78 -13.47 30.60
N LEU A 286 -8.35 -14.19 31.65
CA LEU A 286 -8.85 -15.54 31.90
C LEU A 286 -10.36 -15.55 32.23
N SER A 287 -10.87 -14.49 32.86
CA SER A 287 -12.31 -14.28 33.10
C SER A 287 -13.06 -14.17 31.77
N SER A 288 -12.65 -13.24 30.91
CA SER A 288 -13.25 -13.05 29.58
C SER A 288 -13.14 -14.31 28.72
N CYS A 289 -12.04 -15.05 28.81
CA CYS A 289 -11.87 -16.32 28.08
C CYS A 289 -12.91 -17.37 28.47
N LYS A 290 -13.22 -17.50 29.76
CA LYS A 290 -14.27 -18.41 30.26
C LYS A 290 -15.63 -18.01 29.72
N VAL A 291 -15.96 -16.72 29.78
CA VAL A 291 -17.24 -16.17 29.32
C VAL A 291 -17.39 -16.35 27.81
N LYS A 292 -16.41 -15.92 27.01
CA LYS A 292 -16.40 -16.07 25.54
C LYS A 292 -16.46 -17.52 25.11
N SER A 293 -15.74 -18.40 25.82
CA SER A 293 -15.76 -19.84 25.54
C SER A 293 -17.11 -20.51 25.80
N SER A 294 -18.01 -19.87 26.55
CA SER A 294 -19.40 -20.33 26.71
C SER A 294 -20.23 -20.16 25.43
N LEU A 295 -19.91 -19.14 24.62
CA LEU A 295 -20.51 -18.92 23.30
C LEU A 295 -19.81 -19.77 22.24
N TRP A 296 -18.49 -19.63 22.12
CA TRP A 296 -17.67 -20.43 21.22
C TRP A 296 -16.22 -20.54 21.72
N PRO A 297 -15.58 -21.73 21.61
CA PRO A 297 -14.21 -21.92 22.06
C PRO A 297 -13.26 -20.89 21.46
N THR A 298 -12.66 -20.07 22.33
CA THR A 298 -11.82 -18.93 21.96
C THR A 298 -10.40 -19.15 22.49
N VAL A 299 -9.40 -18.54 21.85
CA VAL A 299 -8.00 -18.56 22.29
C VAL A 299 -7.78 -17.43 23.31
N TYR A 300 -7.15 -17.75 24.43
CA TYR A 300 -6.66 -16.76 25.38
C TYR A 300 -5.41 -16.09 24.81
N ALA A 301 -5.49 -14.78 24.59
CA ALA A 301 -4.42 -13.95 24.05
C ALA A 301 -4.11 -12.84 25.07
N PRO A 302 -3.27 -13.11 26.09
CA PRO A 302 -3.00 -12.17 27.19
C PRO A 302 -2.35 -10.86 26.73
N ARG A 303 -1.55 -10.92 25.65
CA ARG A 303 -0.96 -9.73 25.03
C ARG A 303 -1.80 -9.33 23.84
N ARG A 304 -2.21 -8.06 23.80
CA ARG A 304 -2.96 -7.52 22.66
C ARG A 304 -2.04 -7.46 21.45
N LYS A 305 -2.53 -7.85 20.28
CA LYS A 305 -1.87 -7.52 19.02
C LYS A 305 -1.94 -5.99 18.88
N GLY A 306 -0.84 -5.29 19.13
CA GLY A 306 -0.78 -3.83 19.16
C GLY A 306 -0.78 -3.21 20.56
N GLU A 307 -0.51 -3.98 21.62
CA GLU A 307 -0.23 -3.40 22.94
C GLU A 307 0.96 -2.42 22.85
N PRO A 308 0.85 -1.23 23.43
CA PRO A 308 1.93 -0.25 23.47
C PRO A 308 3.22 -0.88 24.02
N GLU A 309 4.27 -0.93 23.19
CA GLU A 309 5.62 -1.26 23.69
C GLU A 309 6.00 -0.25 24.77
N LEU A 310 6.60 -0.72 25.87
CA LEU A 310 7.19 0.16 26.89
C LEU A 310 8.32 0.99 26.27
N TRP A 311 8.46 2.23 26.70
CA TRP A 311 9.49 3.14 26.18
C TRP A 311 10.48 3.46 27.27
N GLU A 312 11.74 3.09 27.03
CA GLU A 312 12.88 3.54 27.81
C GLU A 312 13.17 5.02 27.52
N ARG A 313 13.76 5.72 28.49
CA ARG A 313 14.17 7.12 28.35
C ARG A 313 15.06 7.36 27.13
N GLY A 314 15.95 6.42 26.81
CA GLY A 314 16.82 6.46 25.63
C GLY A 314 16.01 6.50 24.33
N LYS A 315 14.97 5.67 24.23
CA LYS A 315 14.04 5.67 23.10
C LYS A 315 13.22 6.95 23.02
N VAL A 316 12.77 7.50 24.15
CA VAL A 316 12.08 8.80 24.18
C VAL A 316 12.97 9.92 23.63
N ARG A 317 14.24 9.96 24.04
CA ARG A 317 15.21 10.94 23.53
C ARG A 317 15.46 10.78 22.03
N TRP A 318 15.64 9.55 21.56
CA TRP A 318 15.75 9.25 20.13
C TRP A 318 14.55 9.78 19.33
N ALA A 319 13.33 9.62 19.84
CA ALA A 319 12.14 10.15 19.19
C ALA A 319 12.07 11.68 19.21
N CYS A 320 12.50 12.32 20.32
CA CYS A 320 12.62 13.78 20.38
C CYS A 320 13.61 14.30 19.34
N ASP A 321 14.77 13.66 19.19
CA ASP A 321 15.79 14.01 18.20
C ASP A 321 15.24 13.87 16.77
N ALA A 322 14.50 12.79 16.50
CA ALA A 322 13.82 12.56 15.24
C ALA A 322 12.77 13.64 14.94
N MET A 323 12.00 14.06 15.95
CA MET A 323 11.01 15.12 15.78
C MET A 323 11.67 16.50 15.54
N ARG A 324 12.79 16.80 16.20
CA ARG A 324 13.60 18.00 15.86
C ARG A 324 14.10 17.95 14.42
N ARG A 325 14.55 16.79 13.95
CA ARG A 325 15.05 16.61 12.58
C ARG A 325 13.96 16.87 11.54
N VAL A 326 12.74 16.37 11.77
CA VAL A 326 11.63 16.53 10.81
C VAL A 326 11.10 17.97 10.80
N VAL A 327 11.02 18.65 11.95
CA VAL A 327 10.65 20.07 12.01
C VAL A 327 11.68 20.94 11.30
N ARG A 328 12.98 20.65 11.44
CA ARG A 328 14.02 21.35 10.68
C ARG A 328 13.86 21.14 9.18
N ALA A 329 13.59 19.91 8.72
CA ALA A 329 13.37 19.61 7.31
C ALA A 329 12.14 20.34 6.74
N ALA A 330 11.07 20.49 7.53
CA ALA A 330 9.89 21.25 7.11
C ALA A 330 10.18 22.75 6.96
N ARG A 331 11.01 23.33 7.84
CA ARG A 331 11.46 24.73 7.69
C ARG A 331 12.34 24.92 6.46
N GLU A 332 13.28 24.00 6.24
CA GLU A 332 14.11 23.97 5.02
C GLU A 332 13.23 23.88 3.76
N ALA A 333 12.13 23.13 3.79
CA ALA A 333 11.17 23.06 2.68
C ALA A 333 10.45 24.41 2.46
N GLU A 334 10.00 25.06 3.54
CA GLU A 334 9.38 26.39 3.49
C GLU A 334 10.31 27.43 2.88
N ASP A 335 11.57 27.47 3.32
CA ASP A 335 12.60 28.38 2.82
C ASP A 335 12.88 28.16 1.32
N ASN A 336 12.68 26.93 0.82
CA ASN A 336 12.80 26.57 -0.59
C ASN A 336 11.49 26.78 -1.39
N GLY A 337 10.47 27.38 -0.79
CA GLY A 337 9.19 27.69 -1.42
C GLY A 337 8.20 26.52 -1.49
N GLU A 338 8.51 25.36 -0.88
CA GLU A 338 7.62 24.20 -0.80
C GLU A 338 6.51 24.39 0.25
N LEU A 339 5.73 23.35 0.53
CA LEU A 339 4.91 23.32 1.74
C LEU A 339 5.79 22.88 2.94
N PRO A 340 5.58 23.44 4.15
CA PRO A 340 6.34 23.11 5.36
C PRO A 340 5.94 21.73 5.94
N ILE A 341 5.96 20.69 5.12
CA ILE A 341 5.60 19.33 5.47
C ILE A 341 6.80 18.44 5.18
N ALA A 342 7.22 17.66 6.16
CA ALA A 342 8.35 16.74 6.02
C ALA A 342 8.08 15.43 6.77
N ALA A 343 8.74 14.37 6.30
CA ALA A 343 8.74 13.04 6.88
C ALA A 343 10.18 12.55 7.06
N TYR A 344 10.39 11.80 8.13
CA TYR A 344 11.70 11.32 8.57
C TYR A 344 11.61 9.90 9.11
N VAL A 345 12.50 9.04 8.66
CA VAL A 345 12.67 7.66 9.15
C VAL A 345 14.10 7.55 9.69
N PRO A 346 14.30 7.61 11.02
CA PRO A 346 15.62 7.45 11.63
C PRO A 346 16.11 6.01 11.54
N ILE A 347 17.40 5.84 11.87
CA ILE A 347 17.95 4.52 12.21
C ILE A 347 17.17 3.99 13.43
N PRO A 348 16.67 2.73 13.40
CA PRO A 348 15.93 2.16 14.52
C PRO A 348 16.70 2.21 15.83
N TYR A 349 15.99 2.51 16.92
CA TYR A 349 16.55 2.37 18.26
C TYR A 349 16.63 0.89 18.62
N PHE A 350 17.83 0.40 18.94
CA PHE A 350 18.07 -0.92 19.47
C PHE A 350 18.33 -0.78 20.98
N ALA A 351 17.44 -1.35 21.80
CA ALA A 351 17.72 -1.48 23.23
C ALA A 351 18.95 -2.38 23.43
N SER A 352 19.70 -2.15 24.51
CA SER A 352 20.97 -2.85 24.81
C SER A 352 20.88 -4.37 24.95
N GLU A 353 19.69 -4.96 24.90
CA GLU A 353 19.45 -6.40 25.08
C GLU A 353 18.99 -7.14 23.81
N ASP A 354 18.70 -6.42 22.70
CA ASP A 354 18.03 -6.98 21.51
C ASP A 354 18.98 -7.14 20.29
N GLU A 355 20.19 -7.66 20.50
CA GLU A 355 21.13 -7.98 19.40
C GLU A 355 20.69 -9.17 18.51
N SER A 356 19.54 -9.81 18.78
CA SER A 356 19.18 -11.10 18.16
C SER A 356 18.04 -11.08 17.13
N THR A 357 17.48 -9.91 16.76
CA THR A 357 16.54 -9.82 15.62
C THR A 357 17.25 -9.35 14.35
N ALA A 358 17.80 -10.35 13.66
CA ALA A 358 18.62 -10.27 12.46
C ALA A 358 18.05 -9.40 11.30
N ASP A 359 18.91 -8.48 10.84
CA ASP A 359 19.33 -8.28 9.44
C ASP A 359 18.43 -7.58 8.40
N ASP A 360 17.35 -6.87 8.78
CA ASP A 360 16.63 -5.97 7.84
C ASP A 360 16.61 -4.49 8.29
N GLY A 361 17.43 -4.17 9.31
CA GLY A 361 17.51 -2.85 9.94
C GLY A 361 18.15 -1.78 9.03
N LEU A 362 17.46 -0.65 8.89
CA LEU A 362 17.92 0.49 8.11
C LEU A 362 19.19 1.09 8.76
N ARG A 363 20.35 0.99 8.09
CA ARG A 363 21.66 1.46 8.60
C ARG A 363 21.90 2.97 8.40
N ARG A 364 20.93 3.66 7.82
CA ARG A 364 20.96 5.08 7.46
C ARG A 364 19.59 5.66 7.72
N ASP A 365 19.52 6.95 8.01
CA ASP A 365 18.26 7.68 8.08
C ASP A 365 17.81 8.29 6.74
N PHE A 366 16.51 8.52 6.61
CA PHE A 366 15.89 9.06 5.41
C PHE A 366 14.97 10.21 5.78
N VAL A 367 15.14 11.34 5.11
CA VAL A 367 14.30 12.52 5.27
C VAL A 367 13.80 12.95 3.90
N ALA A 368 12.55 13.36 3.82
CA ALA A 368 12.01 13.98 2.61
C ALA A 368 11.00 15.06 2.99
N SER A 369 10.97 16.13 2.22
CA SER A 369 9.96 17.17 2.30
C SER A 369 8.88 16.94 1.24
N ASP A 370 7.79 17.69 1.38
CA ASP A 370 6.86 17.92 0.30
C ASP A 370 7.58 18.58 -0.88
N THR A 371 7.27 18.13 -2.09
CA THR A 371 7.84 18.67 -3.33
C THR A 371 6.76 18.91 -4.38
N ARG A 372 5.50 19.10 -3.94
CA ARG A 372 4.38 19.20 -4.89
C ARG A 372 4.42 20.50 -5.69
N LYS A 373 5.02 21.57 -5.16
CA LYS A 373 5.12 22.84 -5.88
C LYS A 373 6.24 22.78 -6.92
N SER A 374 7.47 22.44 -6.55
CA SER A 374 8.60 22.39 -7.51
C SER A 374 8.40 21.35 -8.60
N LEU A 375 7.83 20.19 -8.28
CA LEU A 375 7.59 19.12 -9.26
C LEU A 375 6.25 19.25 -9.99
N ALA A 376 5.43 20.25 -9.63
CA ALA A 376 4.07 20.43 -10.14
C ALA A 376 3.26 19.12 -10.13
N HIS A 377 3.42 18.31 -9.08
CA HIS A 377 2.87 16.97 -9.01
C HIS A 377 2.15 16.77 -7.67
N PRO A 378 0.81 16.65 -7.67
CA PRO A 378 0.01 16.68 -6.44
C PRO A 378 0.36 15.56 -5.47
N LEU A 379 0.71 14.36 -5.95
CA LEU A 379 1.02 13.21 -5.08
C LEU A 379 2.42 13.21 -4.44
N LYS A 380 3.23 14.27 -4.65
CA LYS A 380 4.62 14.33 -4.15
C LYS A 380 4.71 14.82 -2.72
N HIS A 381 3.97 14.14 -1.85
CA HIS A 381 3.95 14.39 -0.42
C HIS A 381 5.22 13.87 0.24
N SER A 382 5.57 14.47 1.38
CA SER A 382 6.76 14.09 2.15
C SER A 382 6.83 12.59 2.47
N VAL A 383 5.71 11.97 2.87
CA VAL A 383 5.62 10.53 3.16
C VAL A 383 5.89 9.67 1.93
N ILE A 384 5.30 10.02 0.78
CA ILE A 384 5.53 9.28 -0.47
C ILE A 384 6.98 9.39 -0.90
N ASN A 385 7.56 10.59 -0.78
CA ASN A 385 8.95 10.84 -1.12
C ASN A 385 9.93 10.05 -0.23
N VAL A 386 9.69 9.97 1.09
CA VAL A 386 10.57 9.19 1.99
C VAL A 386 10.44 7.68 1.74
N VAL A 387 9.22 7.18 1.49
CA VAL A 387 8.99 5.77 1.13
C VAL A 387 9.71 5.42 -0.18
N ARG A 388 9.64 6.30 -1.18
CA ARG A 388 10.35 6.15 -2.46
C ARG A 388 11.86 6.08 -2.24
N ALA A 389 12.42 6.99 -1.43
CA ALA A 389 13.85 7.03 -1.15
C ALA A 389 14.37 5.75 -0.47
N ILE A 390 13.60 5.20 0.47
CA ILE A 390 13.91 3.92 1.12
C ILE A 390 13.83 2.77 0.11
N ALA A 391 12.82 2.76 -0.77
CA ALA A 391 12.68 1.75 -1.81
C ALA A 391 13.88 1.76 -2.78
N ASP A 392 14.32 2.94 -3.20
CA ASP A 392 15.50 3.08 -4.08
C ASP A 392 16.77 2.58 -3.41
N HIS A 393 16.97 2.91 -2.13
CA HIS A 393 18.14 2.44 -1.37
C HIS A 393 18.16 0.91 -1.20
N ARG A 394 17.00 0.30 -0.92
CA ARG A 394 16.90 -1.16 -0.80
C ARG A 394 17.12 -1.84 -2.14
N ALA A 395 16.63 -1.25 -3.23
CA ALA A 395 16.85 -1.76 -4.58
C ALA A 395 18.35 -1.70 -4.97
N SER A 396 19.04 -0.60 -4.68
CA SER A 396 20.48 -0.47 -4.98
C SER A 396 21.34 -1.44 -4.14
N SER A 397 21.05 -1.57 -2.84
CA SER A 397 21.79 -2.46 -1.93
C SER A 397 21.66 -3.95 -2.30
N SER A 398 20.52 -4.33 -2.91
CA SER A 398 20.30 -5.69 -3.40
C SER A 398 21.08 -6.05 -4.68
N SER A 399 21.66 -5.05 -5.35
CA SER A 399 22.49 -5.24 -6.56
C SER A 399 23.99 -5.32 -6.23
N GLU A 400 24.46 -4.63 -5.17
CA GLU A 400 25.87 -4.66 -4.75
C GLU A 400 26.29 -5.98 -4.08
N THR A 401 25.35 -6.68 -3.44
CA THR A 401 25.60 -7.98 -2.79
C THR A 401 25.74 -9.14 -3.78
N SER A 402 25.35 -8.97 -5.04
CA SER A 402 25.54 -9.98 -6.09
C SER A 402 26.91 -9.93 -6.78
N ASP A 403 27.58 -8.76 -6.84
CA ASP A 403 28.84 -8.61 -7.58
C ASP A 403 30.09 -8.95 -6.75
N THR A 404 30.03 -8.85 -5.42
CA THR A 404 31.21 -9.08 -4.55
C THR A 404 31.47 -10.55 -4.21
N ARG A 405 30.59 -11.47 -4.65
CA ARG A 405 30.74 -12.92 -4.40
C ARG A 405 31.37 -13.69 -5.57
N GLY A 406 31.66 -13.02 -6.68
CA GLY A 406 32.19 -13.62 -7.91
C GLY A 406 33.72 -13.69 -8.04
N GLU A 407 34.50 -12.93 -7.24
CA GLU A 407 35.94 -12.74 -7.50
C GLU A 407 36.91 -13.31 -6.45
N LEU A 408 36.43 -14.00 -5.41
CA LEU A 408 37.28 -14.57 -4.36
C LEU A 408 37.21 -16.11 -4.29
N GLN A 409 37.27 -16.81 -5.44
CA GLN A 409 37.58 -18.24 -5.49
C GLN A 409 38.39 -18.59 -6.73
N LYS A 410 39.65 -18.14 -6.78
CA LYS A 410 40.62 -18.66 -7.74
C LYS A 410 42.02 -18.67 -7.18
N GLU A 411 42.26 -19.39 -6.08
CA GLU A 411 43.58 -19.94 -5.72
C GLU A 411 43.54 -20.77 -4.42
N SER A 412 43.65 -22.10 -4.54
CA SER A 412 44.48 -22.99 -3.69
C SER A 412 44.04 -24.47 -3.74
N THR A 413 44.78 -25.23 -4.53
CA THR A 413 45.38 -26.56 -4.26
C THR A 413 44.66 -27.62 -3.41
N LEU A 414 44.29 -28.70 -4.12
CA LEU A 414 44.60 -30.13 -3.88
C LEU A 414 44.38 -30.75 -2.49
N THR A 415 43.29 -31.52 -2.36
CA THR A 415 43.27 -32.86 -1.72
C THR A 415 42.09 -33.68 -2.28
N PRO A 416 42.27 -34.96 -2.68
CA PRO A 416 41.17 -35.80 -3.16
C PRO A 416 40.65 -36.72 -2.05
N GLY A 417 39.37 -36.62 -1.72
CA GLY A 417 38.74 -37.61 -0.85
C GLY A 417 37.35 -37.23 -0.34
N LEU A 418 36.38 -38.08 -0.68
CA LEU A 418 34.97 -38.11 -0.26
C LEU A 418 34.01 -37.18 -1.02
N ALA A 419 33.20 -37.83 -1.86
CA ALA A 419 32.01 -37.28 -2.48
C ALA A 419 30.93 -36.97 -1.41
N PRO A 420 30.31 -35.77 -1.45
CA PRO A 420 29.00 -35.55 -0.88
C PRO A 420 27.94 -35.56 -1.98
N THR A 421 26.89 -36.30 -1.69
CA THR A 421 25.60 -36.40 -2.37
C THR A 421 25.01 -35.05 -2.81
N ASP A 422 24.48 -35.04 -4.03
CA ASP A 422 23.62 -34.00 -4.61
C ASP A 422 22.52 -33.56 -3.64
N ALA A 423 22.70 -32.38 -3.06
CA ALA A 423 21.62 -31.55 -2.57
C ALA A 423 21.92 -30.12 -3.03
N LEU A 424 21.71 -29.88 -4.33
CA LEU A 424 21.53 -28.54 -4.87
C LEU A 424 20.27 -27.94 -4.22
N THR A 425 20.44 -27.34 -3.05
CA THR A 425 19.50 -26.36 -2.52
C THR A 425 19.52 -25.17 -3.48
N ALA A 426 18.61 -25.19 -4.45
CA ALA A 426 18.29 -24.02 -5.25
C ALA A 426 18.04 -22.86 -4.29
N ALA A 427 18.76 -21.76 -4.47
CA ALA A 427 18.49 -20.51 -3.76
C ALA A 427 16.99 -20.18 -3.91
N PRO A 428 16.28 -19.80 -2.83
CA PRO A 428 14.86 -19.52 -2.93
C PRO A 428 14.65 -18.42 -3.96
N SER A 429 13.84 -18.75 -4.98
CA SER A 429 13.38 -17.80 -5.99
C SER A 429 12.78 -16.58 -5.30
N ARG A 430 13.27 -15.38 -5.65
CA ARG A 430 12.74 -14.08 -5.19
C ARG A 430 11.23 -14.03 -5.46
N SER A 431 10.40 -14.24 -4.44
CA SER A 431 8.96 -14.10 -4.56
C SER A 431 8.56 -12.65 -4.27
N ASN A 432 7.58 -12.13 -5.01
CA ASN A 432 7.02 -10.82 -4.74
C ASN A 432 6.45 -10.77 -3.31
N GLY A 433 6.86 -9.77 -2.52
CA GLY A 433 6.33 -9.52 -1.18
C GLY A 433 7.19 -10.02 -0.01
N MET A 434 8.43 -10.50 -0.24
CA MET A 434 9.31 -10.92 0.86
C MET A 434 9.91 -9.78 1.70
N HIS A 435 10.04 -8.57 1.15
CA HIS A 435 10.62 -7.43 1.87
C HIS A 435 9.72 -6.19 1.80
N TYR A 436 8.94 -5.97 2.86
CA TYR A 436 8.15 -4.75 3.02
C TYR A 436 9.05 -3.58 3.39
N LEU A 437 8.82 -2.42 2.78
CA LEU A 437 9.73 -1.27 2.82
C LEU A 437 9.98 -0.70 4.22
N LEU A 438 9.00 -0.76 5.11
CA LEU A 438 9.01 -0.08 6.41
C LEU A 438 8.78 -1.02 7.60
N THR A 439 8.93 -2.34 7.41
CA THR A 439 8.77 -3.29 8.53
C THR A 439 9.74 -2.98 9.66
N SER A 440 9.20 -2.94 10.88
CA SER A 440 9.91 -2.57 12.11
C SER A 440 10.45 -1.14 12.18
N LEU A 441 10.12 -0.27 11.20
CA LEU A 441 10.58 1.12 11.17
C LEU A 441 9.51 2.08 11.70
N THR A 442 9.96 3.13 12.39
CA THR A 442 9.14 4.25 12.87
C THR A 442 9.27 5.44 11.93
N LEU A 443 8.15 6.06 11.55
CA LEU A 443 8.14 7.27 10.74
C LEU A 443 7.68 8.47 11.58
N PHE A 444 8.42 9.56 11.49
CA PHE A 444 8.10 10.86 12.08
C PHE A 444 7.68 11.82 10.97
N THR A 445 6.60 12.57 11.14
CA THR A 445 6.13 13.57 10.17
C THR A 445 5.66 14.82 10.89
N THR A 446 5.73 15.99 10.23
CA THR A 446 5.21 17.22 10.88
C THR A 446 3.70 17.20 10.97
N HIS A 447 3.00 16.81 9.91
CA HIS A 447 1.54 16.82 9.87
C HIS A 447 1.00 15.39 9.76
N GLU A 448 -0.22 15.18 10.25
CA GLU A 448 -0.93 13.92 10.12
C GLU A 448 -1.00 13.52 8.63
N PRO A 449 -0.52 12.32 8.26
CA PRO A 449 -0.53 11.89 6.87
C PRO A 449 -1.96 11.84 6.32
N CYS A 450 -2.16 12.33 5.10
CA CYS A 450 -3.45 12.21 4.44
C CYS A 450 -3.86 10.74 4.18
N ILE A 451 -5.06 10.50 3.67
CA ILE A 451 -5.57 9.16 3.35
C ILE A 451 -4.61 8.39 2.42
N MET A 452 -4.07 9.03 1.38
CA MET A 452 -3.11 8.41 0.45
C MET A 452 -1.83 7.99 1.17
N CYS A 453 -1.22 8.92 1.91
CA CYS A 453 0.02 8.68 2.65
C CYS A 453 -0.17 7.57 3.70
N SER A 454 -1.28 7.60 4.43
CA SER A 454 -1.66 6.59 5.43
C SER A 454 -1.82 5.20 4.81
N MET A 455 -2.44 5.10 3.63
CA MET A 455 -2.58 3.84 2.91
C MET A 455 -1.24 3.32 2.37
N ALA A 456 -0.36 4.22 1.89
CA ALA A 456 1.00 3.86 1.48
C ALA A 456 1.84 3.30 2.63
N LEU A 457 1.70 3.87 3.83
CA LEU A 457 2.34 3.39 5.06
C LEU A 457 1.83 2.01 5.48
N LEU A 458 0.53 1.77 5.34
CA LEU A 458 -0.08 0.47 5.59
C LEU A 458 0.47 -0.60 4.63
N HIS A 459 0.52 -0.30 3.33
CA HIS A 459 1.12 -1.18 2.31
C HIS A 459 2.61 -1.43 2.52
N SER A 460 3.32 -0.44 3.06
CA SER A 460 4.75 -0.55 3.37
C SER A 460 5.04 -1.26 4.70
N ARG A 461 4.00 -1.59 5.48
CA ARG A 461 4.06 -2.21 6.80
C ARG A 461 4.91 -1.45 7.84
N VAL A 462 4.73 -0.14 7.91
CA VAL A 462 5.37 0.68 8.96
C VAL A 462 5.02 0.17 10.36
N LYS A 463 5.95 0.23 11.33
CA LYS A 463 5.68 -0.18 12.72
C LYS A 463 4.79 0.84 13.42
N GLU A 464 5.19 2.11 13.39
CA GLU A 464 4.49 3.20 14.05
C GLU A 464 4.75 4.54 13.34
N VAL A 465 3.80 5.47 13.48
CA VAL A 465 3.83 6.81 12.90
C VAL A 465 3.64 7.83 14.00
N MET A 466 4.55 8.80 14.07
CA MET A 466 4.55 9.89 15.02
C MET A 466 4.34 11.21 14.27
N TYR A 467 3.35 12.02 14.65
CA TYR A 467 3.10 13.31 14.00
C TYR A 467 2.86 14.45 14.98
N LEU A 468 3.13 15.70 14.55
CA LEU A 468 3.02 16.89 15.39
C LEU A 468 1.66 17.59 15.27
N TYR A 469 1.18 17.81 14.05
CA TYR A 469 -0.07 18.53 13.76
C TYR A 469 -1.16 17.56 13.26
N PRO A 470 -2.26 17.34 14.00
CA PRO A 470 -3.45 16.66 13.49
C PRO A 470 -4.05 17.38 12.28
N MET A 471 -4.67 16.61 11.37
CA MET A 471 -5.33 17.13 10.17
C MET A 471 -6.79 16.66 10.14
N GLU A 472 -7.69 17.42 10.75
CA GLU A 472 -9.10 16.99 10.96
C GLU A 472 -9.84 16.69 9.66
N ARG A 473 -9.53 17.40 8.56
CA ARG A 473 -10.27 17.30 7.29
C ARG A 473 -9.64 16.38 6.25
N THR A 474 -8.34 16.12 6.33
CA THR A 474 -7.59 15.34 5.32
C THR A 474 -6.83 14.14 5.91
N GLY A 475 -6.63 14.11 7.23
CA GLY A 475 -5.85 13.13 7.96
C GLY A 475 -6.43 11.71 7.88
N GLY A 476 -5.55 10.74 7.63
CA GLY A 476 -5.88 9.33 7.54
C GLY A 476 -5.54 8.52 8.80
N CYS A 477 -5.07 9.17 9.85
CA CYS A 477 -4.58 8.55 11.07
C CYS A 477 -5.43 8.89 12.30
N GLY A 478 -6.62 9.48 12.14
CA GLY A 478 -7.47 9.89 13.25
C GLY A 478 -8.28 11.17 12.99
N GLY A 479 -7.92 11.95 11.96
CA GLY A 479 -8.69 13.09 11.48
C GLY A 479 -9.93 12.67 10.68
N ALA A 480 -9.90 12.84 9.36
CA ALA A 480 -11.03 12.53 8.48
C ALA A 480 -11.34 11.02 8.41
N ALA A 481 -10.30 10.19 8.51
CA ALA A 481 -10.41 8.75 8.58
C ALA A 481 -9.31 8.18 9.47
N CYS A 482 -9.47 6.92 9.89
CA CYS A 482 -8.41 6.16 10.55
C CYS A 482 -8.18 4.86 9.78
N LEU A 483 -7.30 4.89 8.78
CA LEU A 483 -7.02 3.75 7.90
C LEU A 483 -6.54 2.52 8.70
N PRO A 484 -5.66 2.66 9.71
CA PRO A 484 -5.25 1.53 10.54
C PRO A 484 -6.38 0.93 11.38
N ARG A 485 -7.55 1.57 11.50
CA ARG A 485 -8.74 1.07 12.20
C ARG A 485 -9.73 0.34 11.28
N LEU A 486 -9.60 0.47 9.96
CA LEU A 486 -10.53 -0.16 9.02
C LEU A 486 -10.65 -1.68 9.21
N GLU A 487 -11.85 -2.22 8.97
CA GLU A 487 -12.08 -3.66 8.91
C GLU A 487 -11.51 -4.20 7.57
N GLY A 488 -10.87 -5.37 7.59
CA GLY A 488 -10.31 -6.01 6.38
C GLY A 488 -8.85 -5.64 6.03
N VAL A 489 -8.22 -4.70 6.73
CA VAL A 489 -6.77 -4.46 6.54
C VAL A 489 -5.92 -5.51 7.27
N ASN A 490 -4.91 -6.03 6.57
CA ASN A 490 -4.04 -7.11 7.09
C ASN A 490 -2.92 -6.60 8.00
N HIS A 491 -2.53 -5.34 7.86
CA HIS A 491 -1.49 -4.67 8.66
C HIS A 491 -2.09 -3.49 9.43
N ARG A 492 -1.61 -3.28 10.65
CA ARG A 492 -1.97 -2.15 11.51
C ARG A 492 -0.69 -1.62 12.16
N PHE A 493 -0.58 -0.30 12.29
CA PHE A 493 0.59 0.37 12.84
C PHE A 493 0.20 1.28 14.00
N GLY A 494 1.13 1.50 14.94
CA GLY A 494 0.92 2.40 16.08
C GLY A 494 0.88 3.87 15.63
N ILE A 495 0.09 4.70 16.31
CA ILE A 495 -0.03 6.12 16.00
C ILE A 495 0.23 6.91 17.29
N GLY A 496 1.17 7.84 17.24
CA GLY A 496 1.45 8.79 18.33
C GLY A 496 1.33 10.23 17.88
N VAL A 497 0.60 11.02 18.66
CA VAL A 497 0.36 12.45 18.43
C VAL A 497 1.19 13.25 19.42
N TRP A 498 2.12 14.07 18.92
CA TRP A 498 3.05 14.80 19.78
C TRP A 498 2.35 15.90 20.58
N LYS A 499 2.58 15.93 21.89
CA LYS A 499 1.98 16.92 22.80
C LYS A 499 2.55 18.31 22.45
N GLY A 500 1.65 19.30 22.32
CA GLY A 500 2.04 20.70 22.10
C GLY A 500 2.12 21.16 20.64
N GLY A 501 1.90 20.28 19.65
CA GLY A 501 1.85 20.66 18.24
C GLY A 501 0.74 21.68 17.92
N ASN A 502 -0.47 21.46 18.41
CA ASN A 502 -1.63 22.37 18.20
C ASN A 502 -1.45 23.82 18.66
N LYS A 503 -0.42 24.14 19.46
CA LYS A 503 -0.19 25.50 19.96
C LYS A 503 0.65 26.38 19.02
N ALA A 504 1.21 25.82 17.95
CA ALA A 504 2.00 26.57 16.98
C ALA A 504 1.14 26.99 15.77
N LYS A 505 0.85 28.29 15.66
CA LYS A 505 0.13 28.94 14.52
C LYS A 505 0.86 28.89 13.16
N LYS A 506 1.68 27.86 12.89
CA LYS A 506 2.53 27.73 11.70
C LYS A 506 2.33 26.38 10.99
N GLY A 507 1.09 25.89 10.92
CA GLY A 507 0.73 24.71 10.12
C GLY A 507 0.28 25.08 8.71
N VAL A 508 0.15 24.09 7.83
CA VAL A 508 -0.58 24.26 6.57
C VAL A 508 -2.10 24.35 6.84
N GLY A 509 -2.87 24.88 5.88
CA GLY A 509 -4.33 24.93 6.01
C GLY A 509 -4.95 23.54 6.13
N GLU A 510 -6.07 23.42 6.86
CA GLU A 510 -6.73 22.14 7.14
C GLU A 510 -7.21 21.39 5.89
N GLU A 511 -7.42 22.09 4.76
CA GLU A 511 -7.76 21.49 3.46
C GLU A 511 -6.57 20.85 2.74
N VAL A 512 -5.35 21.06 3.22
CA VAL A 512 -4.16 20.55 2.56
C VAL A 512 -4.00 19.08 2.89
N ASP A 513 -3.92 18.23 1.87
CA ASP A 513 -3.52 16.84 2.08
C ASP A 513 -2.03 16.81 2.44
N ALA A 514 -1.68 16.41 3.66
CA ALA A 514 -0.28 16.39 4.11
C ALA A 514 0.46 15.06 3.88
#